data_AF-A0A9P3UKR7-F1
#
_entry.id   AF-A0A9P3UKR7-F1
#
_cell.length_a   1.000
_cell.length_b   1.000
_cell.length_c   1.000
_cell.angle_alpha   90.00
_cell.angle_beta   90.00
_cell.angle_gamma   90.00
#
_symmetry.space_group_name_H-M   'P 1'
#
loop_
_entity.id
_entity.type
_entity.pdbx_description
1 polymer ?
#
loop_
_entity_poly.entity_id
_entity_poly.type
_entity_poly.pdbx_seq_one_letter_code
_entity_poly.pdbx_strand_id
1 'polypeptide(L)'
;MVQSHCSKWRPPPGQSRFWYRGEMMPNGLPMKFDKDDSFPIRDLSTNSLRSSLDAVYTYSSANIDALSHTLGIPWEASKTVKFGFSVQYLGLVWDLQERTVSVSQAKKEKYL
;
A
#
# COMPACT_ATOMS: atom_id res chain seq x y z
N MET A 1 -14.79 1.77 12.50
CA MET A 1 -13.56 1.96 13.31
C MET A 1 -13.37 0.70 14.14
N VAL A 2 -12.54 -0.23 13.69
CA VAL A 2 -12.16 -1.42 14.48
C VAL A 2 -10.72 -1.18 14.91
N GLN A 3 -10.54 -0.72 16.14
CA GLN A 3 -9.23 -0.68 16.78
C GLN A 3 -8.93 -2.09 17.28
N SER A 4 -8.17 -2.86 16.50
CA SER A 4 -7.58 -4.11 16.99
C SER A 4 -6.46 -3.74 17.95
N HIS A 5 -6.77 -3.67 19.25
CA HIS A 5 -5.81 -3.37 20.30
C HIS A 5 -4.79 -4.51 20.42
N CYS A 6 -3.62 -4.34 19.82
CA CYS A 6 -2.50 -5.25 19.99
C CYS A 6 -1.86 -4.98 21.36
N SER A 7 -2.13 -5.84 22.34
CA SER A 7 -1.61 -5.66 23.70
C SER A 7 -0.22 -6.29 23.83
N LYS A 8 0.75 -5.53 24.34
CA LYS A 8 2.13 -6.00 24.59
C LYS A 8 2.12 -7.19 25.55
N TRP A 9 2.58 -8.36 25.08
CA TRP A 9 2.61 -9.58 25.89
C TRP A 9 4.03 -9.90 26.34
N ARG A 10 4.24 -10.20 27.63
CA ARG A 10 5.55 -10.61 28.13
C ARG A 10 5.83 -12.04 27.68
N PRO A 11 7.02 -12.31 27.12
CA PRO A 11 7.40 -13.67 26.77
C PRO A 11 7.54 -14.56 28.02
N PRO A 12 7.34 -15.89 27.89
CA PRO A 12 7.73 -16.87 28.91
C PRO A 12 9.24 -16.81 29.18
N PRO A 13 9.71 -17.26 30.36
CA PRO A 13 11.15 -17.32 30.65
C PRO A 13 11.90 -18.14 29.60
N GLY A 14 12.96 -17.57 29.03
CA GLY A 14 13.77 -18.18 27.96
C GLY A 14 13.58 -17.56 26.56
N GLN A 15 12.66 -16.61 26.37
CA GLN A 15 12.48 -15.89 25.10
C GLN A 15 12.86 -14.39 25.26
N SER A 16 13.80 -13.93 24.45
CA SER A 16 14.34 -12.55 24.49
C SER A 16 13.52 -11.52 23.68
N ARG A 17 12.52 -11.97 22.91
CA ARG A 17 11.74 -11.10 22.01
C ARG A 17 10.34 -10.83 22.58
N PHE A 18 9.92 -9.56 22.50
CA PHE A 18 8.54 -9.17 22.77
C PHE A 18 7.63 -9.67 21.64
N TRP A 19 6.42 -10.08 22.00
CA TRP A 19 5.38 -10.48 21.05
C TRP A 19 4.15 -9.62 21.25
N TYR A 20 3.48 -9.30 20.15
CA TYR A 20 2.23 -8.56 20.13
C TYR A 20 1.09 -9.54 19.85
N ARG A 21 0.06 -9.47 20.70
CA ARG A 21 -1.06 -10.41 20.68
C ARG A 21 -2.13 -9.96 19.70
N GLY A 22 -2.37 -10.76 18.67
CA GLY A 22 -3.49 -10.62 17.75
C GLY A 22 -4.77 -11.31 18.22
N GLU A 23 -5.68 -11.54 17.27
CA GLU A 23 -6.94 -12.25 17.51
C GLU A 23 -6.73 -13.72 17.92
N MET A 24 -7.76 -14.31 18.53
CA MET A 24 -7.75 -15.72 18.92
C MET A 24 -8.01 -16.59 17.69
N MET A 25 -7.11 -17.54 17.44
CA MET A 25 -7.28 -18.52 16.38
C MET A 25 -8.26 -19.64 16.81
N PRO A 26 -8.83 -20.41 15.87
CA PRO A 26 -9.75 -21.51 16.20
C PRO A 26 -9.17 -22.59 17.12
N ASN A 27 -7.85 -22.69 17.20
CA ASN A 27 -7.13 -23.62 18.09
C ASN A 27 -6.98 -23.08 19.53
N GLY A 28 -7.58 -21.94 19.86
CA GLY A 28 -7.51 -21.32 21.19
C GLY A 28 -6.16 -20.67 21.51
N LEU A 29 -5.23 -20.59 20.56
CA LEU A 29 -3.99 -19.83 20.70
C LEU A 29 -4.15 -18.43 20.09
N PRO A 30 -3.58 -17.38 20.70
CA PRO A 30 -3.57 -16.07 20.06
C PRO A 30 -2.59 -16.04 18.90
N MET A 31 -2.94 -15.29 17.86
CA MET A 31 -1.98 -14.91 16.82
C MET A 31 -0.83 -14.09 17.45
N LYS A 32 0.41 -14.34 17.02
CA LYS A 32 1.60 -13.69 17.55
C LYS A 32 2.30 -12.91 16.44
N PHE A 33 2.59 -11.64 16.71
CA PHE A 33 3.34 -10.77 15.81
C PHE A 33 4.65 -10.32 16.47
N ASP A 34 5.70 -10.20 15.67
CA ASP A 34 7.01 -9.74 16.11
C ASP A 34 7.12 -8.20 16.15
N LYS A 35 6.09 -7.50 15.67
CA LYS A 35 5.97 -6.03 15.66
C LYS A 35 4.60 -5.56 16.10
N ASP A 36 4.56 -4.33 16.59
CA ASP A 36 3.32 -3.62 16.90
C ASP A 36 2.78 -3.01 15.61
N ASP A 37 1.75 -3.62 15.05
CA ASP A 37 1.06 -3.10 13.87
C ASP A 37 -0.21 -2.33 14.23
N SER A 38 -0.35 -1.87 15.48
CA SER A 38 -1.46 -1.02 15.94
C SER A 38 -1.32 0.43 15.46
N PHE A 39 -1.40 0.63 14.15
CA PHE A 39 -1.40 1.98 13.58
C PHE A 39 -2.83 2.51 13.45
N PRO A 40 -3.13 3.71 13.98
CA PRO A 40 -4.45 4.31 13.77
C PRO A 40 -4.66 4.61 12.29
N ILE A 41 -5.81 4.21 11.76
CA ILE A 41 -6.20 4.60 10.40
C ILE A 41 -6.41 6.12 10.41
N ARG A 42 -5.58 6.82 9.63
CA ARG A 42 -5.66 8.28 9.47
C ARG A 42 -6.38 8.58 8.17
N ASP A 43 -7.46 9.37 8.25
CA ASP A 43 -8.09 9.92 7.05
C ASP A 43 -7.23 11.05 6.47
N LEU A 44 -6.99 10.99 5.16
CA LEU A 44 -6.21 11.96 4.38
C LEU A 44 -7.08 12.63 3.30
N SER A 45 -8.40 12.39 3.31
CA SER A 45 -9.33 12.90 2.30
C SER A 45 -9.32 14.43 2.18
N THR A 46 -9.10 15.14 3.29
CA THR A 46 -9.11 16.61 3.37
C THR A 46 -7.73 17.25 3.16
N ASN A 47 -6.66 16.47 3.07
CA ASN A 47 -5.28 16.99 3.11
C ASN A 47 -4.71 17.45 1.76
N SER A 48 -5.39 17.19 0.64
CA SER A 48 -4.97 17.67 -0.67
C SER A 48 -6.14 18.20 -1.48
N LEU A 49 -5.90 19.27 -2.23
CA LEU A 49 -6.75 19.68 -3.35
C LEU A 49 -6.66 18.59 -4.41
N ARG A 50 -7.62 17.67 -4.39
CA ARG A 50 -7.69 16.58 -5.37
C ARG A 50 -7.89 17.14 -6.76
N SER A 51 -7.10 16.68 -7.72
CA SER A 51 -7.40 16.93 -9.12
C SER A 51 -8.74 16.28 -9.49
N SER A 52 -9.37 16.74 -10.57
CA SER A 52 -10.60 16.11 -11.06
C SER A 52 -10.44 14.63 -11.38
N LEU A 53 -9.23 14.21 -11.79
CA LEU A 53 -8.89 12.81 -12.03
C LEU A 53 -8.80 12.01 -10.73
N ASP A 54 -8.09 12.54 -9.73
CA ASP A 54 -7.89 11.87 -8.44
C ASP A 54 -9.18 11.79 -7.61
N ALA A 55 -10.14 12.68 -7.86
CA ALA A 55 -11.44 12.68 -7.18
C ALA A 55 -12.23 11.39 -7.42
N VAL A 56 -11.98 10.68 -8.52
CA VAL A 56 -12.62 9.39 -8.86
C VAL A 56 -12.06 8.23 -8.02
N TYR A 57 -10.87 8.39 -7.43
CA TYR A 57 -10.17 7.34 -6.71
C TYR A 57 -10.15 7.60 -5.19
N THR A 58 -10.02 6.53 -4.41
CA THR A 58 -9.92 6.63 -2.94
C THR A 58 -8.67 7.44 -2.52
N TYR A 59 -7.57 7.27 -3.27
CA TYR A 59 -6.27 7.89 -3.01
C TYR A 59 -5.91 8.90 -4.10
N SER A 60 -5.10 9.91 -3.75
CA SER A 60 -4.54 10.89 -4.69
C SER A 60 -3.02 10.76 -4.76
N SER A 61 -2.42 11.07 -5.92
CA SER A 61 -0.96 11.06 -6.06
C SER A 61 -0.29 12.02 -5.08
N ALA A 62 -0.87 13.21 -4.86
CA ALA A 62 -0.35 14.19 -3.90
C ALA A 62 -0.28 13.65 -2.45
N ASN A 63 -1.28 12.87 -2.02
CA ASN A 63 -1.27 12.27 -0.68
C ASN A 63 -0.16 11.21 -0.57
N ILE A 64 0.05 10.41 -1.63
CA ILE A 64 1.12 9.41 -1.69
C ILE A 64 2.48 10.09 -1.66
N ASP A 65 2.68 11.14 -2.46
CA ASP A 65 3.94 11.90 -2.50
C ASP A 65 4.26 12.53 -1.15
N ALA A 66 3.28 13.16 -0.50
CA ALA A 66 3.47 13.75 0.83
C ALA A 66 3.85 12.71 1.90
N LEU A 67 3.22 11.54 1.87
CA LEU A 67 3.55 10.43 2.76
C LEU A 67 4.97 9.93 2.49
N SER A 68 5.31 9.73 1.23
CA SER A 68 6.62 9.24 0.81
C SER A 68 7.76 10.21 1.12
N HIS A 69 7.52 11.52 0.99
CA HIS A 69 8.44 12.54 1.48
C HIS A 69 8.67 12.44 2.99
N THR A 70 7.61 12.22 3.76
CA THR A 70 7.70 12.05 5.22
C THR A 70 8.54 10.81 5.60
N LEU A 71 8.49 9.75 4.77
CA LEU A 71 9.28 8.54 4.95
C LEU A 71 10.72 8.66 4.43
N GLY A 72 11.10 9.77 3.80
CA GLY A 72 12.42 9.96 3.20
C GLY A 72 12.61 9.22 1.87
N ILE A 73 11.52 8.88 1.18
CA ILE A 73 11.52 8.11 -0.08
C ILE A 73 10.81 8.91 -1.19
N PRO A 74 11.35 10.06 -1.63
CA PRO A 74 10.71 10.87 -2.65
C PRO A 74 10.63 10.11 -3.98
N TRP A 75 9.48 10.20 -4.67
CA TRP A 75 9.31 9.60 -5.98
C TRP A 75 9.96 10.46 -7.07
N GLU A 76 10.48 9.81 -8.11
CA GLU A 76 10.97 10.48 -9.30
C GLU A 76 9.78 10.88 -10.18
N ALA A 77 9.48 12.18 -10.27
CA ALA A 77 8.29 12.70 -10.95
C ALA A 77 8.21 12.27 -12.43
N SER A 78 9.35 12.15 -13.12
CA SER A 78 9.40 11.69 -14.51
C SER A 78 8.97 10.23 -14.72
N LYS A 79 8.94 9.44 -13.63
CA LYS A 79 8.53 8.03 -13.63
C LYS A 79 7.14 7.81 -13.02
N THR A 80 6.51 8.86 -12.50
CA THR A 80 5.18 8.76 -11.91
C THR A 80 4.12 8.59 -13.00
N VAL A 81 3.31 7.54 -12.87
CA VAL A 81 2.17 7.28 -13.75
C VAL A 81 0.90 7.76 -13.06
N LYS A 82 0.05 8.49 -13.78
CA LYS A 82 -1.24 8.94 -13.26
C LYS A 82 -2.16 7.74 -13.01
N PHE A 83 -3.07 7.87 -12.06
CA PHE A 83 -4.14 6.90 -11.89
C PHE A 83 -4.97 6.77 -13.16
N GLY A 84 -5.39 5.55 -13.47
CA GLY A 84 -6.12 5.24 -14.67
C GLY A 84 -6.47 3.75 -14.75
N PHE A 85 -7.29 3.40 -15.75
CA PHE A 85 -7.60 2.01 -16.06
C PHE A 85 -6.55 1.34 -16.94
N SER A 86 -5.71 2.13 -17.60
CA SER A 86 -4.60 1.63 -18.40
C SER A 86 -3.29 2.10 -17.78
N VAL A 87 -2.40 1.17 -17.45
CA VAL A 87 -1.10 1.47 -16.83
C VAL A 87 0.01 0.68 -17.49
N GLN A 88 1.15 1.34 -17.72
CA GLN A 88 2.34 0.67 -18.20
C GLN A 88 3.19 0.24 -17.01
N TYR A 89 3.42 -1.07 -16.87
CA TYR A 89 4.19 -1.65 -15.78
C TYR A 89 5.05 -2.81 -16.29
N LEU A 90 6.34 -2.77 -16.00
CA LEU A 90 7.34 -3.77 -16.45
C LEU A 90 7.37 -4.00 -17.97
N GLY A 91 7.12 -2.94 -18.76
CA GLY A 91 7.09 -3.00 -20.22
C GLY A 91 5.85 -3.70 -20.81
N LEU A 92 4.83 -3.90 -19.99
CA LEU A 92 3.51 -4.37 -20.38
C LEU A 92 2.50 -3.24 -20.17
N VAL A 93 1.48 -3.20 -21.02
CA VAL A 93 0.29 -2.36 -20.85
C VAL A 93 -0.77 -3.22 -20.21
N TRP A 94 -1.20 -2.84 -19.01
CA TRP A 94 -2.30 -3.44 -18.28
C TRP A 94 -3.53 -2.61 -18.53
N ASP A 95 -4.54 -3.20 -19.16
CA ASP A 95 -5.84 -2.58 -19.36
C ASP A 95 -6.86 -3.25 -18.43
N LEU A 96 -7.28 -2.54 -17.39
CA LEU A 96 -8.23 -3.04 -16.40
C LEU A 96 -9.68 -3.00 -16.89
N GLN A 97 -10.00 -2.18 -17.91
CA GLN A 97 -11.33 -2.14 -18.52
C GLN A 97 -11.54 -3.39 -19.36
N GLU A 98 -10.61 -3.65 -20.28
CA GLU A 98 -10.65 -4.83 -21.16
C GLU A 98 -10.14 -6.10 -20.48
N ARG A 99 -9.54 -5.98 -19.30
CA ARG A 99 -8.90 -7.07 -18.55
C ARG A 99 -7.82 -7.77 -19.37
N THR A 100 -7.05 -7.00 -20.12
CA THR A 100 -5.99 -7.52 -20.98
C THR A 100 -4.63 -7.06 -20.51
N VAL A 101 -3.61 -7.84 -20.88
CA VAL A 101 -2.20 -7.49 -20.70
C VAL A 101 -1.53 -7.64 -22.06
N SER A 102 -0.91 -6.56 -22.54
CA SER A 102 -0.28 -6.53 -23.85
C SER A 102 1.14 -5.97 -23.79
N VAL A 103 1.96 -6.33 -24.77
CA VAL A 103 3.30 -5.74 -24.93
C VAL A 103 3.17 -4.29 -25.38
N SER A 104 3.92 -3.37 -24.77
CA SER A 104 3.90 -1.97 -25.20
C SER A 104 4.36 -1.81 -26.65
N GLN A 105 3.84 -0.79 -27.34
CA GLN A 105 4.16 -0.55 -28.74
C GLN A 105 5.67 -0.34 -28.97
N ALA A 106 6.32 0.47 -28.12
CA ALA A 106 7.77 0.67 -28.16
C ALA A 106 8.57 -0.63 -28.00
N LYS A 107 8.05 -1.58 -27.20
CA LYS A 107 8.69 -2.89 -27.05
C LYS A 107 8.42 -3.76 -28.26
N LYS A 108 7.24 -3.72 -28.89
CA LYS A 108 6.96 -4.41 -30.16
C LYS A 108 7.89 -3.94 -31.27
N GLU A 109 8.04 -2.63 -31.44
CA GLU A 109 8.89 -2.01 -32.47
C GLU A 109 10.36 -2.37 -32.33
N LYS A 110 10.84 -2.61 -31.10
CA LYS A 110 12.22 -3.08 -30.87
C LYS A 110 12.48 -4.50 -31.42
N TYR A 111 11.45 -5.32 -31.54
CA TYR A 111 11.55 -6.74 -31.96
C TYR A 111 10.94 -7.00 -33.35
N LEU A 112 10.55 -5.95 -34.08
CA LEU A 112 10.17 -5.98 -35.49
C LEU A 112 11.32 -5.43 -36.33
#